data_AF-A0A842N514-F1
#
_entry.id   AF-A0A842N514-F1
#
_cell.length_a   1.000
_cell.length_b   1.000
_cell.length_c   1.000
_cell.angle_alpha   90.00
_cell.angle_beta   90.00
_cell.angle_gamma   90.00
#
_symmetry.space_group_name_H-M   'P 1'
#
loop_
_entity.id
_entity.type
_entity.pdbx_description
1 polymer ?
#
loop_
_entity_poly.entity_id
_entity_poly.type
_entity_poly.pdbx_seq_one_letter_code
_entity_poly.pdbx_strand_id
1 'polypeptide(L)'
;GSILTEEDILKHFEALCNSVNIPVHCYNNPRTTGFNISPDFFSNLISVGLSGIKDGSGEVERLTKMLDVAKKENVDYIAGSTSLMFLSVIGGADGCVSGVALVAPGLLIDFYRACSEKRVDDAMVL
;
A
#
# COMPACT_ATOMS: atom_id res chain seq x y z
N GLY A 1 -6.54 -1.58 -22.08
CA GLY A 1 -6.55 -2.60 -21.01
C GLY A 1 -5.22 -3.31 -21.07
N SER A 2 -4.61 -3.58 -19.91
CA SER A 2 -3.32 -4.28 -19.83
C SER A 2 -3.37 -5.60 -20.61
N ILE A 3 -2.31 -5.89 -21.37
CA ILE A 3 -2.17 -7.14 -22.16
C ILE A 3 -1.80 -8.32 -21.25
N LEU A 4 -1.40 -8.06 -19.99
CA LEU A 4 -0.94 -9.06 -19.04
C LEU A 4 -2.10 -9.68 -18.26
N THR A 5 -2.10 -11.01 -18.16
CA THR A 5 -3.01 -11.75 -17.29
C THR A 5 -2.51 -11.75 -15.83
N GLU A 6 -3.38 -12.10 -14.88
CA GLU A 6 -2.97 -12.33 -13.48
C GLU A 6 -1.88 -13.41 -13.37
N GLU A 7 -1.93 -14.44 -14.23
CA GLU A 7 -0.91 -15.50 -14.28
C GLU A 7 0.45 -14.96 -14.72
N ASP A 8 0.48 -14.09 -15.75
CA ASP A 8 1.72 -13.47 -16.22
C ASP A 8 2.35 -12.59 -15.13
N ILE A 9 1.53 -11.82 -14.42
CA ILE A 9 1.96 -10.95 -13.32
C ILE A 9 2.47 -11.80 -12.15
N LEU A 10 1.78 -12.89 -11.80
CA LEU A 10 2.19 -13.77 -10.71
C LEU A 10 3.55 -14.42 -10.98
N LYS A 11 3.75 -14.97 -12.20
CA LYS A 11 5.05 -15.54 -12.62
C LYS A 11 6.17 -14.51 -12.58
N HIS A 12 5.88 -13.26 -12.97
CA HIS A 12 6.86 -12.18 -12.89
C HIS A 12 7.29 -11.91 -11.45
N PHE A 13 6.34 -11.76 -10.52
CA PHE A 13 6.66 -11.49 -9.12
C PHE A 13 7.32 -12.69 -8.42
N GLU A 14 6.92 -13.92 -8.73
CA GLU A 14 7.58 -15.13 -8.23
C GLU A 14 9.07 -15.17 -8.66
N ALA A 15 9.33 -14.98 -9.95
CA ALA A 15 10.70 -14.93 -10.46
C ALA A 15 11.52 -13.79 -9.83
N LEU A 16 10.90 -12.61 -9.66
CA LEU A 16 11.54 -11.46 -9.02
C LEU A 16 11.89 -11.75 -7.56
N CYS A 17 10.94 -12.20 -6.74
CA CYS A 17 11.15 -12.48 -5.32
C CYS A 17 12.21 -13.57 -5.10
N ASN A 18 12.25 -14.59 -5.95
CA ASN A 18 13.27 -15.64 -5.90
C ASN A 18 14.68 -15.17 -6.33
N SER A 19 14.80 -14.03 -7.02
CA SER A 19 16.07 -13.54 -7.55
C SER A 19 16.82 -12.58 -6.60
N VAL A 20 16.18 -12.14 -5.52
CA VAL A 20 16.71 -11.12 -4.60
C VAL A 20 16.61 -11.56 -3.14
N ASN A 21 17.51 -11.03 -2.30
CA ASN A 21 17.50 -11.27 -0.85
C ASN A 21 16.97 -10.07 -0.06
N ILE A 22 16.19 -9.19 -0.70
CA ILE A 22 15.58 -8.00 -0.08
C ILE A 22 14.06 -8.10 -0.17
N PRO A 23 13.32 -7.48 0.77
CA PRO A 23 11.86 -7.41 0.70
C PRO A 23 11.41 -6.77 -0.62
N VAL A 24 10.35 -7.32 -1.21
CA VAL A 24 9.77 -6.80 -2.46
C VAL A 24 8.36 -6.33 -2.18
N HIS A 25 8.09 -5.06 -2.48
CA HIS A 25 6.74 -4.48 -2.43
C HIS A 25 6.24 -4.24 -3.84
N CYS A 26 5.00 -4.64 -4.12
CA CYS A 26 4.39 -4.31 -5.40
C CYS A 26 3.87 -2.87 -5.37
N TYR A 27 3.82 -2.22 -6.53
CA TYR A 27 3.24 -0.88 -6.65
C TYR A 27 1.95 -0.94 -7.47
N ASN A 28 0.81 -0.81 -6.80
CA ASN A 28 -0.49 -0.73 -7.45
C ASN A 28 -0.75 0.70 -7.93
N ASN A 29 -0.75 0.93 -9.24
CA ASN A 29 -1.09 2.21 -9.85
C ASN A 29 -1.95 2.00 -11.10
N PRO A 30 -3.26 1.76 -10.95
CA PRO A 30 -4.15 1.47 -12.06
C PRO A 30 -4.27 2.62 -13.06
N ARG A 31 -4.05 3.88 -12.62
CA ARG A 31 -4.07 5.04 -13.52
C ARG A 31 -2.98 4.98 -14.59
N THR A 32 -1.83 4.37 -14.30
CA THR A 32 -0.71 4.26 -15.25
C THR A 32 -0.59 2.88 -15.89
N THR A 33 -1.03 1.83 -15.19
CA THR A 33 -0.89 0.44 -15.66
C THR A 33 -2.16 -0.12 -16.32
N GLY A 34 -3.32 0.46 -16.03
CA GLY A 34 -4.61 -0.09 -16.45
C GLY A 34 -4.97 -1.43 -15.81
N PHE A 35 -4.22 -1.85 -14.78
CA PHE A 35 -4.48 -3.04 -13.96
C PHE A 35 -4.58 -2.62 -12.50
N ASN A 36 -5.60 -3.13 -11.81
CA ASN A 36 -5.84 -2.81 -10.41
C ASN A 36 -5.77 -4.09 -9.59
N ILE A 37 -4.76 -4.21 -8.73
CA ILE A 37 -4.52 -5.41 -7.92
C ILE A 37 -5.68 -5.57 -6.95
N SER A 38 -6.49 -6.62 -7.06
CA SER A 38 -7.58 -6.93 -6.11
C SER A 38 -7.05 -7.47 -4.77
N PRO A 39 -7.86 -7.50 -3.68
CA PRO A 39 -7.44 -8.12 -2.42
C PRO A 39 -7.07 -9.60 -2.55
N ASP A 40 -7.84 -10.35 -3.36
CA ASP A 40 -7.58 -11.77 -3.61
C ASP A 40 -6.26 -11.95 -4.38
N PHE A 41 -6.04 -11.12 -5.40
CA PHE A 41 -4.79 -11.17 -6.17
C PHE A 41 -3.58 -10.70 -5.35
N PHE A 42 -3.76 -9.74 -4.44
CA PHE A 42 -2.72 -9.35 -3.49
C PHE A 42 -2.30 -10.52 -2.60
N SER A 43 -3.26 -11.32 -2.10
CA SER A 43 -2.97 -12.55 -1.35
C SER A 43 -2.15 -13.56 -2.17
N ASN A 44 -2.47 -13.72 -3.46
CA ASN A 44 -1.71 -14.57 -4.37
C ASN A 44 -0.27 -14.05 -4.55
N LEU A 45 -0.07 -12.74 -4.70
CA LEU A 45 1.27 -12.17 -4.79
C LEU A 45 2.09 -12.39 -3.50
N ILE A 46 1.48 -12.27 -2.32
CA ILE A 46 2.14 -12.55 -1.05
C ILE A 46 2.61 -14.01 -0.99
N SER A 47 1.78 -14.95 -1.45
CA SER A 47 2.12 -16.38 -1.46
C SER A 47 3.36 -16.72 -2.30
N VAL A 48 3.76 -15.86 -3.25
CA VAL A 48 4.98 -16.02 -4.04
C VAL A 48 6.16 -15.18 -3.53
N GLY A 49 6.07 -14.65 -2.31
CA GLY A 49 7.17 -13.99 -1.60
C GLY A 49 7.09 -12.47 -1.51
N LEU A 50 5.98 -11.86 -1.94
CA LEU A 50 5.80 -10.41 -1.83
C LEU A 50 5.69 -9.98 -0.35
N SER A 51 6.45 -8.96 0.05
CA SER A 51 6.54 -8.46 1.42
C SER A 51 5.60 -7.29 1.73
N GLY A 52 4.85 -6.82 0.73
CA GLY A 52 3.85 -5.77 0.92
C GLY A 52 3.44 -5.06 -0.36
N ILE A 53 2.69 -3.98 -0.20
CA ILE A 53 2.14 -3.19 -1.30
C ILE A 53 2.26 -1.70 -1.02
N LYS A 54 2.63 -0.93 -2.04
CA LYS A 54 2.31 0.49 -2.14
C LYS A 54 1.04 0.65 -2.96
N ASP A 55 -0.02 1.17 -2.37
CA ASP A 55 -1.32 1.32 -3.06
C ASP A 55 -1.57 2.77 -3.48
N GLY A 56 -1.40 3.04 -4.77
CA GLY A 56 -1.69 4.32 -5.40
C GLY A 56 -3.06 4.40 -6.06
N SER A 57 -3.94 3.40 -5.90
CA SER A 57 -5.27 3.37 -6.55
C SER A 57 -6.12 4.57 -6.18
N GLY A 58 -6.14 4.96 -4.90
CA GLY A 58 -7.04 5.99 -4.39
C GLY A 58 -8.43 5.47 -4.00
N GLU A 59 -8.64 4.14 -3.98
CA GLU A 59 -9.96 3.53 -3.80
C GLU A 59 -10.27 3.24 -2.32
N VAL A 60 -11.04 4.13 -1.69
CA VAL A 60 -11.44 4.01 -0.27
C VAL A 60 -12.28 2.76 0.00
N GLU A 61 -13.17 2.38 -0.92
CA GLU A 61 -14.09 1.24 -0.74
C GLU A 61 -13.35 -0.09 -0.56
N ARG A 62 -12.13 -0.19 -1.08
CA ARG A 62 -11.31 -1.40 -1.01
C ARG A 62 -10.25 -1.37 0.06
N LEU A 63 -9.96 -0.19 0.60
CA LEU A 63 -8.89 0.04 1.57
C LEU A 63 -8.97 -0.96 2.74
N THR A 64 -10.15 -1.11 3.36
CA THR A 64 -10.33 -2.03 4.51
C THR A 64 -9.98 -3.47 4.15
N LYS A 65 -10.41 -3.97 2.99
CA LYS A 65 -10.11 -5.35 2.54
C LYS A 65 -8.62 -5.54 2.26
N MET A 66 -7.96 -4.53 1.67
CA MET A 66 -6.52 -4.59 1.43
C MET A 66 -5.73 -4.59 2.73
N LEU A 67 -6.13 -3.76 3.70
CA LEU A 67 -5.55 -3.72 5.04
C LEU A 67 -5.76 -5.04 5.79
N ASP A 68 -6.95 -5.65 5.68
CA ASP A 68 -7.24 -6.94 6.29
C ASP A 68 -6.33 -8.04 5.73
N VAL A 69 -6.10 -8.08 4.41
CA VAL A 69 -5.15 -9.00 3.78
C VAL A 69 -3.74 -8.75 4.30
N ALA A 70 -3.27 -7.49 4.26
CA ALA A 70 -1.94 -7.13 4.72
C ALA A 70 -1.69 -7.56 6.17
N LYS A 71 -2.65 -7.27 7.05
CA LYS A 71 -2.60 -7.63 8.47
C LYS A 71 -2.64 -9.13 8.69
N LYS A 72 -3.50 -9.86 7.97
CA LYS A 72 -3.65 -11.32 8.12
C LYS A 72 -2.38 -12.06 7.70
N GLU A 73 -1.77 -11.62 6.60
CA GLU A 73 -0.56 -12.24 6.05
C GLU A 73 0.73 -11.62 6.63
N ASN A 74 0.62 -10.63 7.53
CA ASN A 74 1.73 -9.93 8.18
C ASN A 74 2.74 -9.33 7.18
N VAL A 75 2.22 -8.56 6.22
CA VAL A 75 2.98 -7.82 5.21
C VAL A 75 2.64 -6.33 5.25
N ASP A 76 3.51 -5.49 4.69
CA ASP A 76 3.31 -4.04 4.76
C ASP A 76 2.20 -3.54 3.81
N TYR A 77 1.38 -2.61 4.28
CA TYR A 77 0.52 -1.77 3.44
C TYR A 77 0.94 -0.31 3.52
N ILE A 78 1.35 0.25 2.39
CA ILE A 78 1.84 1.62 2.27
C ILE A 78 0.87 2.43 1.40
N ALA A 79 0.29 3.48 1.96
CA ALA A 79 -0.56 4.39 1.20
C ALA A 79 0.25 5.16 0.15
N GLY A 80 -0.18 5.14 -1.10
CA GLY A 80 0.48 5.84 -2.21
C GLY A 80 0.05 7.29 -2.40
N SER A 81 -0.88 7.81 -1.58
CA SER A 81 -1.37 9.20 -1.63
C SER A 81 -1.54 9.77 -0.23
N THR A 82 -1.09 11.02 -0.03
CA THR A 82 -1.32 11.78 1.21
C THR A 82 -2.81 11.92 1.53
N SER A 83 -3.66 12.07 0.51
CA SER A 83 -5.09 12.29 0.69
C SER A 83 -5.81 11.12 1.39
N LEU A 84 -5.23 9.91 1.32
CA LEU A 84 -5.76 8.72 1.99
C LEU A 84 -4.96 8.33 3.24
N MET A 85 -3.91 9.09 3.58
CA MET A 85 -3.03 8.76 4.68
C MET A 85 -3.80 8.67 6.01
N PHE A 86 -4.75 9.58 6.27
CA PHE A 86 -5.59 9.53 7.46
C PHE A 86 -6.33 8.18 7.60
N LEU A 87 -7.14 7.84 6.59
CA LEU A 87 -7.97 6.63 6.60
C LEU A 87 -7.12 5.36 6.63
N SER A 88 -6.04 5.33 5.85
CA SER A 88 -5.16 4.16 5.74
C SER A 88 -4.38 3.92 7.03
N VAL A 89 -3.73 4.93 7.60
CA VAL A 89 -2.90 4.76 8.81
C VAL A 89 -3.78 4.46 10.02
N ILE A 90 -4.94 5.12 10.18
CA ILE A 90 -5.91 4.75 11.24
C ILE A 90 -6.42 3.31 11.07
N GLY A 91 -6.59 2.88 9.82
CA GLY A 91 -6.97 1.52 9.45
C GLY A 91 -5.87 0.48 9.68
N GLY A 92 -4.64 0.90 9.97
CA GLY A 92 -3.51 0.01 10.25
C GLY A 92 -2.47 -0.07 9.12
N ALA A 93 -2.44 0.87 8.18
CA ALA A 93 -1.35 0.97 7.21
C ALA A 93 -0.02 1.32 7.91
N ASP A 94 1.07 0.72 7.43
CA ASP A 94 2.41 0.87 8.01
C ASP A 94 3.04 2.23 7.67
N GLY A 95 2.55 2.90 6.61
CA GLY A 95 3.06 4.21 6.23
C GLY A 95 2.39 4.83 5.02
N CYS A 96 2.99 5.92 4.55
CA CYS A 96 2.58 6.60 3.33
C CYS A 96 3.80 7.09 2.55
N VAL A 97 3.82 6.84 1.24
CA VAL A 97 4.75 7.48 0.31
C VAL A 97 4.07 8.73 -0.24
N SER A 98 4.50 9.88 0.27
CA SER A 98 3.91 11.19 -0.02
C SER A 98 4.93 12.17 -0.57
N GLY A 99 4.55 12.90 -1.63
CA GLY A 99 5.34 14.03 -2.11
C GLY A 99 5.40 15.21 -1.13
N VAL A 100 4.47 15.30 -0.17
CA VAL A 100 4.48 16.34 0.88
C VAL A 100 5.72 16.21 1.76
N ALA A 101 6.26 15.00 1.91
CA ALA A 101 7.50 14.76 2.65
C ALA A 101 8.71 15.56 2.11
N LEU A 102 8.69 15.94 0.83
CA LEU A 102 9.77 16.72 0.21
C LEU A 102 9.77 18.19 0.65
N VAL A 103 8.61 18.72 1.05
CA VAL A 103 8.44 20.16 1.37
C VAL A 103 8.13 20.40 2.85
N ALA A 104 7.43 19.47 3.50
CA ALA A 104 7.00 19.58 4.89
C ALA A 104 7.11 18.22 5.62
N PRO A 105 8.32 17.65 5.75
CA PRO A 105 8.51 16.34 6.39
C PRO A 105 8.07 16.32 7.85
N GLY A 106 8.30 17.40 8.61
CA GLY A 106 7.87 17.51 10.01
C GLY A 106 6.36 17.39 10.16
N LEU A 107 5.61 18.15 9.36
CA LEU A 107 4.14 18.09 9.34
C LEU A 107 3.63 16.68 9.02
N LEU A 108 4.23 16.03 8.02
CA LEU A 108 3.83 14.68 7.63
C LEU A 108 4.14 13.64 8.72
N ILE A 109 5.25 13.79 9.44
CA ILE A 109 5.61 12.93 10.58
C ILE A 109 4.63 13.13 11.73
N ASP A 110 4.30 14.37 12.06
CA ASP A 110 3.35 14.68 13.14
C ASP A 110 1.95 14.13 12.82
N PHE A 111 1.53 14.29 11.56
CA PHE A 111 0.28 13.73 11.05
C PHE A 111 0.26 12.19 11.09
N TYR A 112 1.35 11.54 10.64
CA TYR A 112 1.50 10.09 10.73
C TYR A 112 1.36 9.59 12.17
N ARG A 113 2.09 10.22 13.11
CA ARG A 113 2.07 9.85 14.53
C ARG A 113 0.66 9.99 15.10
N ALA A 114 0.02 11.14 14.89
CA ALA A 114 -1.35 11.36 15.34
C ALA A 114 -2.32 10.29 14.80
N CYS A 115 -2.20 9.93 13.52
CA CYS A 115 -3.01 8.85 12.93
C CYS A 115 -2.70 7.47 13.55
N SER A 116 -1.42 7.09 13.64
CA SER A 116 -0.98 5.78 14.12
C SER A 116 -1.31 5.54 15.60
N GLU A 117 -1.31 6.61 16.40
CA GLU A 117 -1.69 6.62 17.82
C GLU A 117 -3.20 6.83 18.02
N LYS A 118 -3.96 7.00 16.93
CA LYS A 118 -5.40 7.27 16.93
C LYS A 118 -5.80 8.54 17.68
N ARG A 119 -4.92 9.54 17.72
CA ARG A 119 -5.21 10.90 18.19
C ARG A 119 -5.91 11.69 17.07
N VAL A 120 -7.16 11.35 16.83
CA VAL A 120 -7.95 11.85 15.69
C VAL A 120 -8.05 13.37 15.67
N ASP A 121 -8.34 14.00 16.81
CA ASP A 121 -8.51 15.46 16.88
C ASP A 121 -7.21 16.20 16.52
N ASP A 122 -6.05 15.66 16.96
CA ASP A 122 -4.74 16.22 16.64
C ASP A 122 -4.41 16.06 15.15
N ALA A 123 -4.79 14.93 14.54
CA ALA A 123 -4.61 14.73 13.11
C ALA A 123 -5.47 15.69 12.27
N MET A 124 -6.68 16.02 12.72
CA MET A 124 -7.62 16.86 11.97
C MET A 124 -7.24 18.34 11.87
N VAL A 125 -6.27 18.79 12.69
CA VAL A 125 -5.81 20.20 12.71
C VAL A 125 -4.44 20.41 12.04
N LEU A 126 -3.85 19.34 11.51
CA LEU A 126 -2.57 19.34 10.77
C LEU A 126 -2.83 19.32 9.25
#